data_AF-A0A9W8IVT7-F1
#
_entry.id   AF-A0A9W8IVT7-F1
#
_cell.length_a   1.000
_cell.length_b   1.000
_cell.length_c   1.000
_cell.angle_alpha   90.00
_cell.angle_beta   90.00
_cell.angle_gamma   90.00
#
_symmetry.space_group_name_H-M   'P 1'
#
loop_
_entity.id
_entity.type
_entity.pdbx_description
1 polymer ?
#
loop_
_entity_poly.entity_id
_entity_poly.type
_entity_poly.pdbx_seq_one_letter_code
_entity_poly.pdbx_strand_id
1 'polypeptide(L)'
;MSTGLQANDVNVPTNKTRKSKGAVNAEPAAKKRKTGLQSSQPVASQGSFADVLERLHKDAADGSEARVEGGADSWARPPLPKINPKTQPIIFQQIDVENSTDYSQGGTVLRMFGVTEDGHSVLANITEFLPYFYVSVPRGFTEDDIAGLRGYLNGVNPGNDFVKKIEKVNKRSIWGYKGDDWIPFLKLTICEPKDLPKVRDKSPFTPFAMLLTYLLD
;
A
#
# COMPACT_ATOMS: atom_id res chain seq x y z
N MET A 1 -24.93 -21.14 10.33
CA MET A 1 -25.11 -19.73 9.89
C MET A 1 -24.02 -19.42 8.88
N SER A 2 -24.45 -19.10 7.66
CA SER A 2 -23.62 -18.97 6.46
C SER A 2 -23.07 -17.55 6.36
N THR A 3 -21.77 -17.40 6.09
CA THR A 3 -21.23 -16.21 5.41
C THR A 3 -20.12 -16.65 4.45
N GLY A 4 -20.43 -16.53 3.15
CA GLY A 4 -19.51 -16.82 2.06
C GLY A 4 -18.55 -15.67 1.78
N LEU A 5 -17.32 -16.02 1.43
CA LEU A 5 -16.32 -15.12 0.87
C LEU A 5 -16.37 -15.29 -0.66
N GLN A 6 -16.94 -14.31 -1.36
CA GLN A 6 -16.78 -14.17 -2.80
C GLN A 6 -15.47 -13.42 -3.08
N ALA A 7 -14.49 -14.10 -3.65
CA ALA A 7 -13.34 -13.47 -4.28
C ALA A 7 -13.59 -13.45 -5.79
N ASN A 8 -13.96 -12.28 -6.32
CA ASN A 8 -13.95 -11.99 -7.75
C ASN A 8 -13.29 -10.63 -7.93
N ASP A 9 -11.97 -10.64 -8.15
CA ASP A 9 -11.27 -9.51 -8.75
C ASP A 9 -10.47 -10.01 -9.93
N VAL A 10 -11.10 -9.94 -11.10
CA VAL A 10 -10.40 -10.01 -12.37
C VAL A 10 -9.82 -8.62 -12.59
N ASN A 11 -8.50 -8.48 -12.48
CA ASN A 11 -7.82 -7.23 -12.82
C ASN A 11 -7.82 -7.04 -14.35
N VAL A 12 -8.93 -6.56 -14.89
CA VAL A 12 -9.01 -6.06 -16.27
C VAL A 12 -8.52 -4.61 -16.25
N PRO A 13 -7.60 -4.20 -17.13
CA PRO A 13 -7.29 -2.78 -17.30
C PRO A 13 -8.55 -2.05 -17.79
N THR A 14 -9.30 -1.44 -16.88
CA THR A 14 -10.46 -0.64 -17.25
C THR A 14 -9.99 0.73 -17.72
N ASN A 15 -9.98 0.95 -19.03
CA ASN A 15 -9.91 2.30 -19.58
C ASN A 15 -11.25 2.99 -19.32
N LYS A 16 -11.41 3.64 -18.17
CA LYS A 16 -12.66 4.32 -17.79
C LYS A 16 -12.77 5.66 -18.53
N THR A 17 -13.36 5.66 -19.72
CA THR A 17 -13.89 6.89 -20.31
C THR A 17 -15.15 7.29 -19.55
N ARG A 18 -15.14 8.48 -18.95
CA ARG A 18 -16.21 9.04 -18.14
C ARG A 18 -17.44 9.31 -19.03
N LYS A 19 -18.46 8.43 -19.02
CA LYS A 19 -19.76 8.72 -19.65
C LYS A 19 -20.50 9.76 -18.81
N SER A 20 -20.49 11.03 -19.24
CA SER A 20 -21.42 12.04 -18.75
C SER A 20 -22.82 11.75 -19.32
N LYS A 21 -23.82 11.72 -18.44
CA LYS A 21 -25.24 11.67 -18.80
C LYS A 21 -25.64 12.93 -19.56
N GLY A 22 -26.58 12.77 -20.49
CA GLY A 22 -26.97 13.75 -21.48
C GLY A 22 -27.31 15.13 -20.91
N ALA A 23 -26.83 16.15 -21.61
CA ALA A 23 -27.29 17.52 -21.51
C ALA A 23 -27.80 17.95 -22.89
N VAL A 24 -29.03 18.43 -22.85
CA VAL A 24 -29.89 19.01 -23.88
C VAL A 24 -29.13 19.92 -24.85
N ASN A 25 -29.54 19.84 -26.13
CA ASN A 25 -29.19 20.74 -27.23
C ASN A 25 -28.97 22.19 -26.80
N ALA A 26 -27.76 22.69 -27.03
CA ALA A 26 -27.51 24.14 -27.12
C ALA A 26 -26.28 24.37 -28.02
N GLU A 27 -26.52 24.75 -29.27
CA GLU A 27 -25.49 25.35 -30.12
C GLU A 27 -25.01 26.68 -29.51
N PRO A 28 -23.70 26.97 -29.45
CA PRO A 28 -23.25 28.32 -29.14
C PRO A 28 -23.29 29.18 -30.41
N ALA A 29 -24.05 30.27 -30.33
CA ALA A 29 -24.27 31.24 -31.39
C ALA A 29 -22.97 31.81 -31.99
N ALA A 30 -22.86 31.78 -33.31
CA ALA A 30 -21.79 32.41 -34.07
C ALA A 30 -21.87 33.95 -33.97
N LYS A 31 -20.92 34.57 -33.26
CA LYS A 31 -20.70 36.03 -33.35
C LYS A 31 -19.97 36.36 -34.65
N LYS A 32 -20.72 36.86 -35.64
CA LYS A 32 -20.20 37.47 -36.86
C LYS A 32 -19.32 38.69 -36.54
N ARG A 33 -18.07 38.68 -37.00
CA ARG A 33 -17.31 39.90 -37.30
C ARG A 33 -17.17 40.02 -38.81
N LYS A 34 -17.62 41.17 -39.33
CA LYS A 34 -17.67 41.53 -40.76
C LYS A 34 -16.42 42.32 -41.11
N THR A 35 -15.60 41.84 -42.05
CA THR A 35 -14.61 42.65 -42.77
C THR A 35 -14.24 42.00 -44.10
N GLY A 36 -14.37 42.75 -45.20
CA GLY A 36 -13.59 42.60 -46.44
C GLY A 36 -14.15 41.67 -47.52
N LEU A 37 -14.05 42.10 -48.78
CA LEU A 37 -14.69 41.55 -49.97
C LEU A 37 -13.67 40.80 -50.87
N GLN A 38 -14.10 39.67 -51.43
CA GLN A 38 -13.68 38.99 -52.68
C GLN A 38 -12.27 38.37 -52.82
N SER A 39 -12.21 37.03 -52.75
CA SER A 39 -11.73 36.19 -53.87
C SER A 39 -12.33 34.79 -53.75
N SER A 40 -12.80 34.26 -54.88
CA SER A 40 -13.50 32.98 -55.02
C SER A 40 -12.50 31.82 -55.12
N GLN A 41 -12.44 30.99 -54.08
CA GLN A 41 -11.95 29.61 -54.17
C GLN A 41 -12.94 28.70 -53.44
N PRO A 42 -13.28 27.51 -53.98
CA PRO A 42 -14.12 26.57 -53.27
C PRO A 42 -13.31 25.99 -52.11
N VAL A 43 -13.56 26.50 -50.91
CA VAL A 43 -13.02 25.92 -49.68
C VAL A 43 -13.73 24.59 -49.51
N ALA A 44 -13.01 23.50 -49.78
CA ALA A 44 -13.47 22.14 -49.55
C ALA A 44 -14.11 22.05 -48.17
N SER A 45 -15.31 21.47 -48.09
CA SER A 45 -16.03 21.28 -46.84
C SER A 45 -15.16 20.43 -45.90
N GLN A 46 -14.44 21.10 -45.00
CA GLN A 46 -13.84 20.44 -43.86
C GLN A 46 -15.01 19.83 -43.10
N GLY A 47 -15.01 18.49 -42.95
CA GLY A 47 -16.08 17.79 -42.24
C GLY A 47 -16.30 18.39 -40.85
N SER A 48 -17.53 18.28 -40.35
CA SER A 48 -17.82 18.69 -38.98
C SER A 48 -16.84 18.01 -38.02
N PHE A 49 -16.50 18.64 -36.90
CA PHE A 49 -15.64 18.02 -35.87
C PHE A 49 -16.17 16.63 -35.45
N ALA A 50 -17.49 16.44 -35.49
CA ALA A 50 -18.13 15.15 -35.30
C ALA A 50 -17.73 14.11 -36.36
N ASP A 51 -17.67 14.48 -37.65
CA ASP A 51 -17.26 13.60 -38.74
C ASP A 51 -15.78 13.21 -38.64
N VAL A 52 -14.94 14.14 -38.15
CA VAL A 52 -13.52 13.88 -37.91
C VAL A 52 -13.32 12.91 -36.74
N LEU A 53 -14.09 13.06 -35.66
CA LEU A 53 -14.09 12.13 -34.53
C LEU A 53 -14.61 10.75 -34.93
N GLU A 54 -15.67 10.69 -35.73
CA GLU A 54 -16.23 9.42 -36.21
C GLU A 54 -15.23 8.69 -37.11
N ARG A 55 -14.51 9.41 -37.99
CA ARG A 55 -13.39 8.83 -38.75
C ARG A 55 -12.27 8.29 -37.86
N LEU A 56 -11.81 9.07 -36.88
CA LEU A 56 -10.76 8.63 -35.94
C LEU A 56 -11.16 7.38 -35.15
N HIS A 57 -12.42 7.28 -34.71
CA HIS A 57 -12.93 6.09 -34.03
C HIS A 57 -13.02 4.88 -34.95
N LYS A 58 -13.38 5.10 -36.22
CA LYS A 58 -13.50 4.03 -37.23
C LYS A 58 -12.13 3.52 -37.66
N ASP A 59 -11.15 4.42 -37.83
CA ASP A 59 -9.76 4.09 -38.12
C ASP A 59 -9.08 3.35 -36.95
N ALA A 60 -9.50 3.63 -35.70
CA ALA A 60 -9.06 2.88 -34.53
C ALA A 60 -9.72 1.50 -34.37
N ALA A 61 -10.88 1.27 -35.01
CA ALA A 61 -11.61 0.01 -34.96
C ALA A 61 -11.20 -0.95 -36.11
N ASP A 62 -10.89 -0.41 -37.28
CA ASP A 62 -10.46 -1.17 -38.47
C ASP A 62 -8.93 -1.47 -38.43
N GLY A 63 -8.48 -2.17 -37.40
CA GLY A 63 -7.35 -3.12 -37.45
C GLY A 63 -5.93 -2.61 -37.76
N SER A 64 -5.71 -1.37 -38.18
CA SER A 64 -4.38 -0.76 -38.06
C SER A 64 -4.25 -0.30 -36.62
N GLU A 65 -3.39 -0.95 -35.84
CA GLU A 65 -3.11 -0.58 -34.46
C GLU A 65 -3.04 0.95 -34.37
N ALA A 66 -4.07 1.57 -33.78
CA ALA A 66 -4.06 2.97 -33.41
C ALA A 66 -3.04 3.11 -32.28
N ARG A 67 -1.77 3.03 -32.66
CA ARG A 67 -0.63 3.15 -31.78
C ARG A 67 -0.76 4.54 -31.21
N VAL A 68 -1.13 4.62 -29.93
CA VAL A 68 -1.08 5.88 -29.19
C VAL A 68 0.28 6.51 -29.50
N GLU A 69 0.27 7.71 -30.08
CA GLU A 69 1.47 8.39 -30.55
C GLU A 69 2.47 8.47 -29.39
N GLY A 70 3.56 7.71 -29.47
CA GLY A 70 4.49 7.48 -28.36
C GLY A 70 4.66 6.01 -27.91
N GLY A 71 3.87 5.07 -28.43
CA GLY A 71 4.07 3.63 -28.22
C GLY A 71 3.78 3.13 -26.80
N ALA A 72 3.01 3.89 -26.01
CA ALA A 72 2.64 3.51 -24.63
C ALA A 72 1.97 2.13 -24.55
N ASP A 73 1.16 1.77 -25.55
CA ASP A 73 0.52 0.45 -25.65
C ASP A 73 1.52 -0.69 -25.92
N SER A 74 2.72 -0.38 -26.43
CA SER A 74 3.75 -1.38 -26.73
C SER A 74 4.61 -1.76 -25.51
N TRP A 75 4.40 -1.14 -24.34
CA TRP A 75 5.24 -1.30 -23.14
C TRP A 75 4.46 -1.88 -21.94
N ALA A 76 3.24 -2.35 -22.17
CA ALA A 76 2.45 -3.01 -21.15
C ALA A 76 3.07 -4.36 -20.75
N ARG A 77 2.93 -4.72 -19.47
CA ARG A 77 3.36 -6.04 -18.98
C ARG A 77 2.47 -7.15 -19.55
N PRO A 78 2.97 -8.39 -19.64
CA PRO A 78 2.16 -9.53 -20.08
C PRO A 78 0.90 -9.70 -19.22
N PRO A 79 -0.24 -10.07 -19.82
CA PRO A 79 -1.47 -10.32 -19.07
C PRO A 79 -1.31 -11.51 -18.13
N LEU A 80 -1.87 -11.40 -16.93
CA LEU A 80 -1.77 -12.45 -15.91
C LEU A 80 -2.61 -13.67 -16.31
N PRO A 81 -2.05 -14.90 -16.30
CA PRO A 81 -2.85 -16.11 -16.45
C PRO A 81 -3.82 -16.28 -15.27
N LYS A 82 -4.83 -17.13 -15.42
CA LYS A 82 -5.76 -17.43 -14.31
C LYS A 82 -5.00 -18.18 -13.20
N ILE A 83 -4.84 -17.54 -12.05
CA ILE A 83 -4.17 -18.12 -10.87
C ILE A 83 -5.22 -18.66 -9.90
N ASN A 84 -5.01 -19.90 -9.41
CA ASN A 84 -5.80 -20.44 -8.31
C ASN A 84 -5.00 -20.39 -6.99
N PRO A 85 -5.39 -19.53 -6.03
CA PRO A 85 -4.62 -19.27 -4.81
C PRO A 85 -4.51 -20.49 -3.88
N LYS A 86 -5.35 -21.51 -4.03
CA LYS A 86 -5.33 -22.71 -3.18
C LYS A 86 -4.33 -23.77 -3.65
N THR A 87 -3.97 -23.75 -4.92
CA THR A 87 -3.18 -24.83 -5.56
C THR A 87 -1.86 -24.33 -6.10
N GLN A 88 -1.75 -23.03 -6.42
CA GLN A 88 -0.58 -22.46 -7.07
C GLN A 88 0.12 -21.48 -6.13
N PRO A 89 1.43 -21.65 -5.88
CA PRO A 89 2.22 -20.65 -5.17
C PRO A 89 2.51 -19.46 -6.08
N ILE A 90 2.68 -18.28 -5.47
CA ILE A 90 3.19 -17.09 -6.16
C ILE A 90 4.67 -16.95 -5.78
N ILE A 91 5.55 -17.14 -6.77
CA ILE A 91 6.99 -17.03 -6.61
C ILE A 91 7.44 -15.75 -7.32
N PHE A 92 8.07 -14.85 -6.58
CA PHE A 92 8.50 -13.57 -7.12
C PHE A 92 9.74 -13.07 -6.39
N GLN A 93 10.53 -12.25 -7.08
CA GLN A 93 11.67 -11.57 -6.49
C GLN A 93 11.21 -10.21 -5.95
N GLN A 94 11.45 -9.98 -4.66
CA GLN A 94 11.21 -8.70 -4.01
C GLN A 94 12.21 -7.65 -4.50
N ILE A 95 11.71 -6.42 -4.68
CA ILE A 95 12.50 -5.24 -5.09
C ILE A 95 12.46 -4.13 -4.03
N ASP A 96 11.31 -3.94 -3.38
CA ASP A 96 11.12 -2.87 -2.40
C ASP A 96 10.13 -3.29 -1.31
N VAL A 97 10.23 -2.66 -0.14
CA VAL A 97 9.34 -2.89 1.00
C VAL A 97 8.97 -1.55 1.63
N GLU A 98 7.67 -1.30 1.74
CA GLU A 98 7.11 -0.10 2.36
C GLU A 98 6.30 -0.47 3.62
N ASN A 99 6.40 0.37 4.65
CA ASN A 99 5.50 0.30 5.80
C ASN A 99 4.24 1.13 5.52
N SER A 100 3.08 0.48 5.56
CA SER A 100 1.78 1.12 5.46
C SER A 100 0.93 0.83 6.69
N THR A 101 -0.15 1.59 6.88
CA THR A 101 -1.13 1.34 7.94
C THR A 101 -2.48 1.09 7.29
N ASP A 102 -3.05 -0.10 7.54
CA ASP A 102 -4.41 -0.42 7.13
C ASP A 102 -5.31 -0.44 8.37
N TYR A 103 -6.08 0.65 8.53
CA TYR A 103 -7.02 0.81 9.63
C TYR A 103 -8.20 -0.17 9.55
N SER A 104 -8.45 -0.80 8.40
CA SER A 104 -9.55 -1.76 8.24
C SER A 104 -9.20 -3.16 8.76
N GLN A 105 -7.94 -3.58 8.63
CA GLN A 105 -7.44 -4.89 9.07
C GLN A 105 -6.67 -4.86 10.39
N GLY A 106 -6.70 -3.71 11.09
CA GLY A 106 -6.24 -3.62 12.47
C GLY A 106 -4.75 -3.41 12.66
N GLY A 107 -4.07 -2.71 11.74
CA GLY A 107 -2.76 -2.13 12.05
C GLY A 107 -1.76 -2.01 10.89
N THR A 108 -0.49 -2.17 11.24
CA THR A 108 0.65 -2.05 10.32
C THR A 108 0.67 -3.18 9.30
N VAL A 109 0.89 -2.80 8.04
CA VAL A 109 1.01 -3.70 6.88
C VAL A 109 2.34 -3.42 6.21
N LEU A 110 3.10 -4.48 5.96
CA LEU A 110 4.31 -4.42 5.14
C LEU A 110 3.91 -4.70 3.70
N ARG A 111 4.09 -3.70 2.83
CA ARG A 111 3.85 -3.82 1.39
C ARG A 111 5.15 -4.22 0.71
N MET A 112 5.18 -5.42 0.17
CA MET A 112 6.32 -5.93 -0.56
C MET A 112 6.03 -5.86 -2.05
N PHE A 113 6.87 -5.14 -2.78
CA PHE A 113 6.80 -5.02 -4.23
C PHE A 113 7.80 -5.96 -4.86
N GLY A 114 7.45 -6.52 -6.02
CA GLY A 114 8.36 -7.40 -6.74
C GLY A 114 7.85 -7.79 -8.12
N VAL A 115 8.60 -8.69 -8.74
CA VAL A 115 8.31 -9.23 -10.07
C VAL A 115 8.46 -10.75 -10.11
N THR A 116 7.57 -11.45 -10.81
CA THR A 116 7.70 -12.89 -11.07
C THR A 116 8.74 -13.15 -12.15
N GLU A 117 9.15 -14.42 -12.30
CA GLU A 117 10.02 -14.86 -13.41
C GLU A 117 9.40 -14.51 -14.78
N ASP A 118 8.08 -14.66 -14.92
CA ASP A 118 7.32 -14.31 -16.13
C ASP A 118 7.12 -12.79 -16.34
N GLY A 119 7.68 -11.94 -15.47
CA GLY A 119 7.62 -10.48 -15.62
C GLY A 119 6.33 -9.81 -15.12
N HIS A 120 5.50 -10.51 -14.34
CA HIS A 120 4.32 -9.92 -13.70
C HIS A 120 4.69 -9.14 -12.44
N SER A 121 4.12 -7.95 -12.26
CA SER A 121 4.28 -7.18 -11.03
C SER A 121 3.44 -7.76 -9.90
N VAL A 122 4.03 -7.84 -8.71
CA VAL A 122 3.38 -8.37 -7.50
C VAL A 122 3.42 -7.30 -6.41
N LEU A 123 2.27 -7.10 -5.76
CA LEU A 123 2.14 -6.43 -4.46
C LEU A 123 1.67 -7.46 -3.45
N ALA A 124 2.53 -7.81 -2.50
CA ALA A 124 2.21 -8.68 -1.39
C ALA A 124 2.00 -7.83 -0.12
N ASN A 125 0.78 -7.86 0.42
CA ASN A 125 0.46 -7.24 1.70
C ASN A 125 0.71 -8.27 2.80
N ILE A 126 1.75 -8.05 3.61
CA ILE A 126 2.07 -8.88 4.78
C ILE A 126 1.42 -8.21 5.98
N THR A 127 0.43 -8.90 6.55
CA THR A 127 -0.32 -8.46 7.72
C THR A 127 0.15 -9.20 8.99
N GLU A 128 -0.29 -8.73 10.15
CA GLU A 128 -0.02 -9.35 11.47
C GLU A 128 1.45 -9.35 11.92
N PHE A 129 2.34 -8.66 11.21
CA PHE A 129 3.69 -8.41 11.66
C PHE A 129 3.77 -7.12 12.47
N LEU A 130 3.89 -7.26 13.79
CA LEU A 130 3.87 -6.14 14.72
C LEU A 130 5.27 -5.85 15.29
N PRO A 131 5.64 -4.57 15.42
CA PRO A 131 6.91 -4.18 16.01
C PRO A 131 7.00 -4.64 17.47
N TYR A 132 8.19 -5.05 17.89
CA TYR A 132 8.44 -5.46 19.27
C TYR A 132 9.85 -5.08 19.71
N PHE A 133 10.03 -4.97 21.02
CA PHE A 133 11.34 -4.76 21.63
C PHE A 133 11.46 -5.52 22.95
N TYR A 134 12.69 -5.65 23.44
CA TYR A 134 13.00 -6.37 24.67
C TYR A 134 13.51 -5.41 25.75
N VAL A 135 13.07 -5.63 26.98
CA VAL A 135 13.60 -4.97 28.18
C VAL A 135 13.94 -6.01 29.24
N SER A 136 14.98 -5.75 30.03
CA SER A 136 15.34 -6.64 31.14
C SER A 136 14.21 -6.68 32.18
N VAL A 137 13.92 -7.86 32.72
CA VAL A 137 12.92 -8.02 33.78
C VAL A 137 13.44 -7.34 35.07
N PRO A 138 12.68 -6.40 35.67
CA PRO A 138 13.05 -5.81 36.96
C PRO A 138 13.10 -6.85 38.08
N ARG A 139 13.90 -6.59 39.11
CA ARG A 139 13.92 -7.46 40.30
C ARG A 139 12.55 -7.49 40.95
N GLY A 140 12.05 -8.70 41.24
CA GLY A 140 10.74 -8.90 41.85
C GLY A 140 9.56 -8.85 40.89
N PHE A 141 9.77 -8.66 39.59
CA PHE A 141 8.69 -8.67 38.59
C PHE A 141 8.21 -10.11 38.33
N THR A 142 6.91 -10.31 38.52
CA THR A 142 6.22 -11.59 38.35
C THR A 142 5.30 -11.58 37.14
N GLU A 143 4.71 -12.72 36.78
CA GLU A 143 3.77 -12.80 35.66
C GLU A 143 2.44 -12.09 35.96
N ASP A 144 2.06 -12.01 37.23
CA ASP A 144 0.85 -11.32 37.68
C ASP A 144 0.92 -9.80 37.42
N ASP A 145 2.14 -9.23 37.43
CA ASP A 145 2.39 -7.81 37.18
C ASP A 145 2.22 -7.41 35.71
N ILE A 146 2.18 -8.38 34.78
CA ILE A 146 2.12 -8.14 33.34
C ILE A 146 0.84 -7.38 32.95
N ALA A 147 -0.30 -7.78 33.52
CA ALA A 147 -1.58 -7.14 33.24
C ALA A 147 -1.59 -5.68 33.72
N GLY A 148 -1.04 -5.43 34.92
CA GLY A 148 -0.89 -4.10 35.48
C GLY A 148 0.03 -3.21 34.65
N LEU A 149 1.18 -3.73 34.23
CA LEU A 149 2.12 -3.00 33.37
C LEU A 149 1.51 -2.65 32.01
N ARG A 150 0.81 -3.60 31.37
CA ARG A 150 0.11 -3.34 30.10
C ARG A 150 -0.97 -2.27 30.27
N GLY A 151 -1.77 -2.35 31.33
CA GLY A 151 -2.79 -1.36 31.65
C GLY A 151 -2.20 0.02 31.91
N TYR A 152 -1.08 0.09 32.64
CA TYR A 152 -0.35 1.34 32.87
C TYR A 152 0.15 1.96 31.56
N LEU A 153 0.85 1.19 30.72
CA LEU A 153 1.42 1.70 29.46
C LEU A 153 0.35 2.20 28.48
N ASN A 154 -0.78 1.49 28.37
CA ASN A 154 -1.90 1.96 27.54
C ASN A 154 -2.67 3.11 28.21
N GLY A 155 -2.69 3.19 29.54
CA GLY A 155 -3.35 4.25 30.30
C GLY A 155 -2.64 5.61 30.23
N VAL A 156 -1.38 5.67 29.81
CA VAL A 156 -0.62 6.94 29.66
C VAL A 156 -1.25 7.87 28.61
N ASN A 157 -1.98 7.33 27.63
CA ASN A 157 -2.67 8.16 26.64
C ASN A 157 -4.06 7.54 26.32
N PRO A 158 -5.13 8.03 26.95
CA PRO A 158 -6.47 7.48 26.76
C PRO A 158 -6.91 7.65 25.30
N GLY A 159 -7.14 6.53 24.61
CA GLY A 159 -7.63 6.49 23.23
C GLY A 159 -6.72 5.74 22.24
N ASN A 160 -5.48 5.42 22.61
CA ASN A 160 -4.58 4.61 21.77
C ASN A 160 -4.02 3.41 22.56
N ASP A 161 -4.36 2.20 22.12
CA ASP A 161 -3.72 0.98 22.63
C ASP A 161 -2.32 0.85 22.02
N PHE A 162 -1.30 1.24 22.77
CA PHE A 162 0.09 1.14 22.32
C PHE A 162 0.62 -0.29 22.36
N VAL A 163 0.37 -1.00 23.46
CA VAL A 163 0.92 -2.32 23.74
C VAL A 163 -0.15 -3.40 23.50
N LYS A 164 0.08 -4.22 22.48
CA LYS A 164 -0.79 -5.36 22.17
C LYS A 164 -0.56 -6.53 23.13
N LYS A 165 0.71 -6.88 23.37
CA LYS A 165 1.10 -8.05 24.17
C LYS A 165 2.40 -7.79 24.92
N ILE A 166 2.55 -8.38 26.10
CA ILE A 166 3.80 -8.46 26.84
C ILE A 166 4.06 -9.93 27.16
N GLU A 167 5.25 -10.43 26.85
CA GLU A 167 5.65 -11.82 27.08
C GLU A 167 6.96 -11.86 27.87
N LYS A 168 7.04 -12.70 28.90
CA LYS A 168 8.31 -12.99 29.57
C LYS A 168 9.05 -14.07 28.79
N VAL A 169 10.29 -13.78 28.38
CA VAL A 169 11.12 -14.68 27.57
C VAL A 169 12.55 -14.70 28.07
N ASN A 170 13.18 -15.86 28.04
CA ASN A 170 14.59 -15.98 28.41
C ASN A 170 15.47 -15.69 27.19
N LYS A 171 16.39 -14.73 27.31
CA LYS A 171 17.32 -14.28 26.25
C LYS A 171 18.71 -14.03 26.83
N ARG A 172 19.69 -13.81 25.94
CA ARG A 172 21.06 -13.44 26.30
C ARG A 172 21.42 -12.12 25.63
N SER A 173 22.18 -11.29 26.33
CA SER A 173 22.75 -10.08 25.75
C SER A 173 23.88 -10.45 24.80
N ILE A 174 23.96 -9.78 23.66
CA ILE A 174 25.09 -9.89 22.73
C ILE A 174 26.31 -9.12 23.28
N TRP A 175 26.08 -8.14 24.16
CA TRP A 175 27.13 -7.30 24.72
C TRP A 175 27.91 -7.99 25.85
N GLY A 176 29.13 -8.42 25.53
CA GLY A 176 30.08 -9.02 26.44
C GLY A 176 29.72 -10.46 26.83
N TYR A 177 30.73 -11.31 26.96
CA TYR A 177 30.53 -12.67 27.45
C TYR A 177 30.41 -12.64 28.98
N LYS A 178 29.24 -13.04 29.50
CA LYS A 178 28.96 -13.12 30.95
C LYS A 178 28.65 -14.56 31.40
N GLY A 179 29.00 -15.54 30.58
CA GLY A 179 28.63 -16.95 30.78
C GLY A 179 27.44 -17.39 29.93
N ASP A 180 26.99 -18.62 30.17
CA ASP A 180 25.89 -19.29 29.45
C ASP A 180 24.52 -19.12 30.13
N ASP A 181 24.40 -18.16 31.04
CA ASP A 181 23.15 -17.96 31.75
C ASP A 181 22.10 -17.29 30.85
N TRP A 182 20.89 -17.84 30.89
CA TRP A 182 19.73 -17.26 30.25
C TRP A 182 19.06 -16.28 31.22
N ILE A 183 18.91 -15.03 30.80
CA ILE A 183 18.35 -13.95 31.62
C ILE A 183 16.91 -13.69 31.18
N PRO A 184 15.97 -13.46 32.10
CA PRO A 184 14.60 -13.14 31.75
C PRO A 184 14.48 -11.69 31.20
N PHE A 185 13.81 -11.56 30.06
CA PHE A 185 13.44 -10.30 29.40
C PHE A 185 11.92 -10.24 29.22
N LEU A 186 11.37 -9.03 29.15
CA LEU A 186 10.02 -8.77 28.68
C LEU A 186 10.09 -8.40 27.21
N LYS A 187 9.33 -9.09 26.38
CA LYS A 187 9.06 -8.76 24.98
C LYS A 187 7.75 -8.00 24.92
N LEU A 188 7.81 -6.74 24.51
CA LEU A 188 6.63 -5.90 24.34
C LEU A 188 6.31 -5.79 22.86
N THR A 189 5.12 -6.26 22.46
CA THR A 189 4.59 -6.13 21.10
C THR A 189 3.70 -4.90 21.02
N ILE A 190 4.00 -4.02 20.08
CA ILE A 190 3.39 -2.71 19.89
C ILE A 190 2.44 -2.75 18.70
N CYS A 191 1.36 -1.99 18.74
CA CYS A 191 0.35 -1.96 17.68
C CYS A 191 0.85 -1.26 16.40
N GLU A 192 1.57 -0.14 16.54
CA GLU A 192 2.08 0.64 15.42
C GLU A 192 3.56 1.03 15.61
N PRO A 193 4.40 1.05 14.55
CA PRO A 193 5.80 1.46 14.62
C PRO A 193 6.00 2.87 15.20
N LYS A 194 5.08 3.80 14.91
CA LYS A 194 5.14 5.19 15.37
C LYS A 194 5.01 5.33 16.90
N ASP A 195 4.48 4.31 17.57
CA ASP A 195 4.27 4.32 19.01
C ASP A 195 5.45 3.71 19.79
N LEU A 196 6.35 3.01 19.09
CA LEU A 196 7.52 2.39 19.68
C LEU A 196 8.39 3.40 20.47
N PRO A 197 8.75 4.59 19.93
CA PRO A 197 9.57 5.55 20.67
C PRO A 197 8.85 6.08 21.91
N LYS A 198 7.52 6.27 21.83
CA LYS A 198 6.71 6.79 22.94
C LYS A 198 6.70 5.83 24.12
N VAL A 199 6.59 4.52 23.85
CA VAL A 199 6.62 3.49 24.89
C VAL A 199 8.03 3.29 25.41
N ARG A 200 9.04 3.28 24.53
CA ARG A 200 10.45 3.11 24.93
C ARG A 200 10.92 4.25 25.82
N ASP A 201 10.75 5.50 25.39
CA ASP A 201 11.37 6.67 26.03
C ASP A 201 10.63 7.09 27.30
N LYS A 202 9.34 6.76 27.43
CA LYS A 202 8.56 6.96 28.67
C LYS A 202 8.63 5.77 29.61
N SER A 203 9.24 4.66 29.21
CA SER A 203 9.37 3.50 30.07
C SER A 203 10.23 3.84 31.29
N PRO A 204 9.83 3.47 32.52
CA PRO A 204 10.64 3.69 33.72
C PRO A 204 11.97 2.91 33.70
N PHE A 205 12.18 2.03 32.71
CA PHE A 205 13.39 1.22 32.52
C PHE A 205 14.50 1.96 31.73
N THR A 206 14.32 3.25 31.45
CA THR A 206 15.13 4.03 30.50
C THR A 206 16.55 4.44 30.89
N PRO A 207 17.05 4.45 32.15
CA PRO A 207 18.44 4.85 32.33
C PRO A 207 19.44 3.85 31.75
N PHE A 208 19.02 2.63 31.35
CA PHE A 208 19.92 1.61 30.79
C PHE A 208 19.58 1.18 29.35
N ALA A 209 18.35 1.40 28.87
CA ALA A 209 17.94 0.99 27.52
C ALA A 209 18.51 1.88 26.40
N MET A 210 18.98 3.09 26.72
CA MET A 210 19.54 4.02 25.73
C MET A 210 20.83 3.48 25.09
N LEU A 211 21.59 2.61 25.75
CA LEU A 211 22.90 2.19 25.22
C LEU A 211 22.84 1.10 24.14
N LEU A 212 21.69 0.43 23.94
CA LEU A 212 21.58 -0.64 22.93
C LEU A 212 20.99 -0.19 21.59
N THR A 213 20.34 0.98 21.52
CA THR A 213 19.69 1.43 20.27
C THR A 213 20.50 2.45 19.46
N TYR A 214 21.60 2.99 20.02
CA TYR A 214 22.40 4.05 19.38
C TYR A 214 23.67 3.54 18.65
N LEU A 215 23.82 2.24 18.41
CA LEU A 215 25.01 1.66 17.76
C LEU A 215 24.71 0.84 16.50
N LEU A 216 23.56 1.08 15.86
CA LEU A 216 23.15 0.40 14.61
C LEU A 216 22.66 1.37 13.52
N ASP A 217 23.03 2.65 13.61
CA ASP A 217 23.08 3.57 12.46
C ASP A 217 24.54 3.94 12.18
#